data_AF-A0A960NUE7-F1
#
_entry.id   AF-A0A960NUE7-F1
#
_cell.length_a   1.000
_cell.length_b   1.000
_cell.length_c   1.000
_cell.angle_alpha   90.00
_cell.angle_beta   90.00
_cell.angle_gamma   90.00
#
_symmetry.space_group_name_H-M   'P 1'
#
loop_
_entity.id
_entity.type
_entity.pdbx_description
1 polymer ?
#
loop_
_entity_poly.entity_id
_entity_poly.type
_entity_poly.pdbx_seq_one_letter_code
_entity_poly.pdbx_strand_id
1 'polypeptide(L)'
;MSTSTLPTLTAHGLNLDTSDEAFGFLRSSEHLLHDPEALRTRLQDDGYLFIRNFLPQDIVQTARLSILQRLSAAGHLDPNAPLEAGVTNKDDAPKFMPSLANPNRDVERVVFGPELLGFYQRLFGGPIRHFDYIWARSLGRG
;
A
#
# COMPACT_ATOMS: atom_id res chain seq x y z
N MET A 1 27.58 -13.41 15.36
CA MET A 1 26.82 -12.51 14.45
C MET A 1 26.83 -11.13 15.10
N SER A 2 27.36 -10.11 14.43
CA SER A 2 27.42 -8.76 14.98
C SER A 2 26.04 -8.11 14.85
N THR A 3 25.31 -8.00 15.95
CA THR A 3 24.09 -7.19 16.04
C THR A 3 24.50 -5.74 15.94
N SER A 4 24.37 -5.16 14.75
CA SER A 4 24.45 -3.71 14.60
C SER A 4 23.32 -3.10 15.43
N THR A 5 23.65 -2.34 16.47
CA THR A 5 22.66 -1.60 17.24
C THR A 5 22.04 -0.55 16.33
N LEU A 6 20.72 -0.56 16.19
CA LEU A 6 20.00 0.47 15.45
C LEU A 6 20.24 1.84 16.10
N PRO A 7 20.32 2.93 15.32
CA PRO A 7 20.29 4.27 15.90
C PRO A 7 18.97 4.50 16.63
N THR A 8 18.94 5.43 17.58
CA THR A 8 17.68 5.86 18.21
C THR A 8 16.71 6.35 17.13
N LEU A 9 15.57 5.67 17.02
CA LEU A 9 14.53 6.03 16.06
C LEU A 9 13.49 6.89 16.76
N THR A 10 13.00 7.92 16.06
CA THR A 10 11.99 8.84 16.58
C THR A 10 10.86 9.05 15.57
N ALA A 11 9.62 9.17 16.04
CA ALA A 11 8.48 9.62 15.26
C ALA A 11 7.78 10.77 15.99
N HIS A 12 7.53 11.89 15.28
CA HIS A 12 7.00 13.12 15.88
C HIS A 12 7.76 13.59 17.14
N GLY A 13 9.09 13.38 17.18
CA GLY A 13 9.93 13.75 18.32
C GLY A 13 9.88 12.80 19.52
N LEU A 14 9.10 11.71 19.43
CA LEU A 14 9.03 10.67 20.45
C LEU A 14 9.93 9.50 20.07
N ASN A 15 10.67 8.96 21.04
CA ASN A 15 11.45 7.75 20.82
C ASN A 15 10.53 6.57 20.51
N LEU A 16 10.85 5.83 19.46
CA LEU A 16 10.18 4.57 19.17
C LEU A 16 10.69 3.49 20.13
N ASP A 17 9.76 2.68 20.63
CA ASP A 17 10.12 1.43 21.27
C ASP A 17 10.72 0.50 20.21
N THR A 18 11.97 0.09 20.43
CA THR A 18 12.74 -0.77 19.51
C THR A 18 12.99 -2.15 20.11
N SER A 19 12.27 -2.50 21.18
CA SER A 19 12.24 -3.87 21.70
C SER A 19 11.66 -4.84 20.67
N ASP A 20 12.06 -6.11 20.75
CA ASP A 20 11.64 -7.14 19.80
C ASP A 20 10.12 -7.37 19.83
N GLU A 21 9.45 -7.02 20.93
CA GLU A 21 8.00 -7.10 21.09
C GLU A 21 7.25 -5.99 20.33
N ALA A 22 7.86 -4.82 20.15
CA ALA A 22 7.22 -3.64 19.55
C ALA A 22 7.76 -3.32 18.15
N PHE A 23 8.96 -3.81 17.80
CA PHE A 23 9.67 -3.44 16.59
C PHE A 23 10.27 -4.67 15.91
N GLY A 24 9.92 -4.88 14.64
CA GLY A 24 10.42 -6.02 13.90
C GLY A 24 9.87 -6.12 12.49
N PHE A 25 10.04 -7.29 11.88
CA PHE A 25 9.56 -7.58 10.54
C PHE A 25 8.13 -8.14 10.58
N LEU A 26 7.34 -7.80 9.56
CA LEU A 26 6.03 -8.41 9.36
C LEU A 26 6.16 -9.91 9.08
N ARG A 27 5.35 -10.72 9.75
CA ARG A 27 5.33 -12.18 9.54
C ARG A 27 4.54 -12.53 8.28
N SER A 28 5.21 -13.23 7.35
CA SER A 28 4.55 -13.66 6.11
C SER A 28 3.41 -14.66 6.38
N SER A 29 2.30 -14.44 5.69
CA SER A 29 1.10 -15.29 5.66
C SER A 29 0.89 -15.99 4.31
N GLU A 30 1.87 -15.91 3.39
CA GLU A 30 1.75 -16.41 2.00
C GLU A 30 1.42 -17.92 1.94
N HIS A 31 2.04 -18.71 2.81
CA HIS A 31 1.84 -20.17 2.90
C HIS A 31 0.43 -20.57 3.36
N LEU A 32 -0.37 -19.63 3.87
CA LEU A 32 -1.74 -19.85 4.35
C LEU A 32 -2.80 -19.46 3.31
N LEU A 33 -2.42 -19.00 2.11
CA LEU A 33 -3.35 -18.45 1.12
C LEU A 33 -4.52 -19.38 0.72
N HIS A 34 -4.35 -20.69 0.89
CA HIS A 34 -5.35 -21.70 0.58
C HIS A 34 -6.08 -22.25 1.82
N ASP A 35 -5.81 -21.69 3.00
CA ASP A 35 -6.41 -22.06 4.28
C ASP A 35 -7.08 -20.84 4.95
N PRO A 36 -8.37 -20.59 4.66
CA PRO A 36 -9.10 -19.48 5.26
C PRO A 36 -9.20 -19.54 6.78
N GLU A 37 -9.16 -20.72 7.39
CA GLU A 37 -9.23 -20.85 8.85
C GLU A 37 -7.90 -20.40 9.47
N ALA A 38 -6.78 -20.90 8.96
CA ALA A 38 -5.46 -20.45 9.42
C ALA A 38 -5.21 -18.97 9.16
N LEU A 39 -5.72 -18.40 8.06
CA LEU A 39 -5.68 -16.96 7.82
C LEU A 39 -6.49 -16.17 8.85
N ARG A 40 -7.67 -16.66 9.26
CA ARG A 40 -8.47 -16.01 10.32
C ARG A 40 -7.75 -16.08 11.66
N THR A 41 -7.15 -17.21 12.01
CA THR A 41 -6.31 -17.34 13.23
C THR A 41 -5.15 -16.36 13.19
N ARG A 42 -4.40 -16.31 12.08
CA ARG A 42 -3.29 -15.33 11.91
C ARG A 42 -3.76 -13.89 12.09
N LEU A 43 -4.90 -13.53 11.48
CA LEU A 43 -5.45 -12.20 11.59
C LEU A 43 -5.89 -11.87 13.03
N GLN A 44 -6.43 -12.85 13.76
CA GLN A 44 -6.83 -12.68 15.15
C GLN A 44 -5.62 -12.53 16.09
N ASP A 45 -4.56 -13.31 15.86
CA ASP A 45 -3.37 -13.30 16.70
C ASP A 45 -2.50 -12.05 16.46
N ASP A 46 -2.26 -11.72 15.20
CA ASP A 46 -1.31 -10.66 14.82
C ASP A 46 -2.00 -9.31 14.55
N GLY A 47 -3.32 -9.29 14.31
CA GLY A 47 -4.06 -8.10 13.90
C GLY A 47 -3.84 -7.70 12.44
N TYR A 48 -3.05 -8.45 11.67
CA TYR A 48 -2.77 -8.21 10.26
C TYR A 48 -2.52 -9.50 9.45
N LEU A 49 -2.52 -9.36 8.12
CA LEU A 49 -2.04 -10.36 7.18
C LEU A 49 -1.02 -9.72 6.24
N PHE A 50 0.18 -10.30 6.16
CA PHE A 50 1.22 -9.84 5.23
C PHE A 50 1.46 -10.87 4.12
N ILE A 51 1.13 -10.50 2.89
CA ILE A 51 1.19 -11.38 1.72
C ILE A 51 1.93 -10.63 0.61
N ARG A 52 3.08 -11.17 0.16
CA ARG A 52 3.83 -10.58 -0.96
C ARG A 52 3.29 -11.11 -2.28
N ASN A 53 3.46 -10.31 -3.33
CA ASN A 53 3.09 -10.67 -4.71
C ASN A 53 1.63 -11.17 -4.87
N PHE A 54 0.71 -10.66 -4.04
CA PHE A 54 -0.69 -11.08 -4.06
C PHE A 54 -1.44 -10.56 -5.30
N LEU A 55 -1.19 -9.30 -5.68
CA LEU A 55 -1.83 -8.67 -6.83
C LEU A 55 -1.03 -8.92 -8.12
N PRO A 56 -1.68 -9.15 -9.27
CA PRO A 56 -1.01 -9.17 -10.56
C PRO A 56 -0.22 -7.88 -10.82
N GLN A 57 1.03 -8.03 -11.26
CA GLN A 57 1.94 -6.90 -11.37
C GLN A 57 1.49 -5.89 -12.45
N ASP A 58 0.87 -6.38 -13.52
CA ASP A 58 0.37 -5.59 -14.65
C ASP A 58 -0.75 -4.63 -14.23
N ILE A 59 -1.73 -5.08 -13.44
CA ILE A 59 -2.81 -4.21 -12.96
C ILE A 59 -2.28 -3.15 -12.00
N VAL A 60 -1.28 -3.49 -11.18
CA VAL A 60 -0.63 -2.55 -10.26
C VAL A 60 0.17 -1.51 -11.04
N GLN A 61 0.92 -1.92 -12.05
CA GLN A 61 1.69 -1.01 -12.92
C GLN A 61 0.76 -0.08 -13.71
N THR A 62 -0.36 -0.59 -14.21
CA THR A 62 -1.36 0.21 -14.93
C THR A 62 -1.97 1.28 -14.02
N ALA A 63 -2.40 0.91 -12.82
CA ALA A 63 -2.92 1.86 -11.82
C ALA A 63 -1.88 2.91 -11.41
N ARG A 64 -0.62 2.48 -11.22
CA ARG A 64 0.49 3.38 -10.93
C ARG A 64 0.68 4.40 -12.05
N LEU A 65 0.69 3.95 -13.31
CA LEU A 65 0.87 4.83 -14.46
C LEU A 65 -0.27 5.86 -14.56
N SER A 66 -1.52 5.45 -14.32
CA SER A 66 -2.65 6.38 -14.38
C SER A 66 -2.60 7.46 -13.29
N ILE A 67 -2.10 7.11 -12.09
CA ILE A 67 -1.82 8.08 -11.02
C ILE A 67 -0.71 9.06 -11.45
N LEU A 68 0.38 8.55 -12.03
CA LEU A 68 1.50 9.38 -12.48
C LEU A 68 1.07 10.35 -13.58
N GLN A 69 0.25 9.91 -14.53
CA GLN A 69 -0.30 10.78 -15.58
C GLN A 69 -1.10 11.96 -14.98
N ARG A 70 -1.93 11.70 -13.96
CA ARG A 70 -2.69 12.75 -13.27
C ARG A 70 -1.79 13.71 -12.48
N LEU A 71 -0.75 13.19 -11.83
CA LEU A 71 0.24 14.01 -11.12
C LEU A 71 1.03 14.89 -12.10
N SER A 72 1.48 14.33 -13.23
CA SER A 72 2.17 15.07 -14.29
C SER A 72 1.27 16.16 -14.89
N ALA A 73 0.02 15.84 -15.22
CA ALA A 73 -0.96 16.81 -15.72
C ALA A 73 -1.25 17.93 -14.72
N ALA A 74 -1.13 17.66 -13.42
CA ALA A 74 -1.26 18.66 -12.36
C ALA A 74 0.03 19.44 -12.07
N GLY A 75 1.15 19.13 -12.74
CA GLY A 75 2.44 19.84 -12.56
C GLY A 75 3.30 19.34 -11.41
N HIS A 76 2.90 18.26 -10.73
CA HIS A 76 3.58 17.76 -9.53
C HIS A 76 4.79 16.85 -9.82
N LEU A 77 5.02 16.49 -11.10
CA LEU A 77 6.17 15.69 -11.52
C LEU A 77 7.14 16.54 -12.35
N ASP A 78 8.43 16.22 -12.28
CA ASP A 78 9.47 16.86 -13.07
C ASP A 78 9.23 16.61 -14.57
N PRO A 79 8.99 17.66 -15.38
CA PRO A 79 8.69 17.52 -16.81
C PRO A 79 9.89 17.03 -17.63
N ASN A 80 11.10 17.07 -17.08
CA ASN A 80 12.32 16.60 -17.75
C ASN A 80 12.66 15.14 -17.41
N ALA A 81 11.96 14.53 -16.46
CA ALA A 81 12.15 13.14 -16.09
C ALA A 81 11.13 12.22 -16.82
N PRO A 82 11.47 10.96 -17.08
CA PRO A 82 10.49 9.97 -17.54
C PRO A 82 9.33 9.88 -16.55
N LEU A 83 8.09 9.83 -17.07
CA LEU A 83 6.88 9.79 -16.26
C LEU A 83 6.92 8.64 -15.24
N GLU A 84 7.35 7.46 -15.70
CA GLU A 84 7.44 6.22 -14.93
C GLU A 84 8.42 6.32 -13.77
N ALA A 85 9.39 7.25 -13.81
CA ALA A 85 10.31 7.48 -12.71
C ALA A 85 9.61 8.16 -11.52
N GLY A 86 8.49 8.85 -11.73
CA GLY A 86 7.71 9.51 -10.68
C GLY A 86 8.53 10.54 -9.90
N VAL A 87 9.47 11.21 -10.57
CA VAL A 87 10.31 12.24 -9.96
C VAL A 87 9.43 13.44 -9.63
N THR A 88 9.38 13.81 -8.36
CA THR A 88 8.59 14.96 -7.88
C THR A 88 9.16 16.27 -8.39
N ASN A 89 8.30 17.19 -8.79
CA ASN A 89 8.68 18.58 -9.04
C ASN A 89 9.16 19.20 -7.72
N LYS A 90 10.34 19.84 -7.74
CA LYS A 90 10.96 20.45 -6.55
C LYS A 90 10.19 21.67 -6.06
N ASP A 91 9.54 22.37 -6.97
CA ASP A 91 8.86 23.64 -6.69
C ASP A 91 7.37 23.43 -6.32
N ASP A 92 6.84 22.22 -6.53
CA ASP A 92 5.44 21.89 -6.29
C ASP A 92 5.26 20.43 -5.84
N ALA A 93 5.40 20.21 -4.53
CA ALA A 93 5.18 18.91 -3.93
C ALA A 93 3.68 18.55 -3.93
N PRO A 94 3.32 17.31 -4.32
CA PRO A 94 1.92 16.91 -4.36
C PRO A 94 1.30 16.93 -2.96
N LYS A 95 0.11 17.52 -2.87
CA LYS A 95 -0.72 17.54 -1.66
C LYS A 95 -1.72 16.38 -1.66
N PHE A 96 -2.60 16.33 -0.68
CA PHE A 96 -3.73 15.41 -0.71
C PHE A 96 -4.63 15.70 -1.94
N MET A 97 -4.67 14.75 -2.88
CA MET A 97 -5.44 14.84 -4.12
C MET A 97 -6.39 13.63 -4.26
N PRO A 98 -7.62 13.72 -3.73
CA PRO A 98 -8.67 12.73 -3.94
C PRO A 98 -8.85 12.29 -5.39
N SER A 99 -8.70 13.24 -6.30
CA SER A 99 -8.87 13.07 -7.74
C SER A 99 -7.84 12.13 -8.38
N LEU A 100 -6.79 11.71 -7.66
CA LEU A 100 -5.89 10.66 -8.16
C LEU A 100 -6.59 9.30 -8.26
N ALA A 101 -7.49 9.00 -7.33
CA ALA A 101 -8.17 7.70 -7.27
C ALA A 101 -9.70 7.77 -7.42
N ASN A 102 -10.33 8.95 -7.26
CA ASN A 102 -11.79 9.08 -7.26
C ASN A 102 -12.24 10.11 -8.32
N PRO A 103 -12.76 9.70 -9.49
CA PRO A 103 -12.81 8.32 -10.02
C PRO A 103 -11.52 7.94 -10.77
N ASN A 104 -11.08 6.69 -10.68
CA ASN A 104 -9.96 6.17 -11.46
C ASN A 104 -10.13 4.65 -11.68
N ARG A 105 -10.57 4.26 -12.87
CA ARG A 105 -10.88 2.87 -13.21
C ARG A 105 -9.69 1.93 -13.03
N ASP A 106 -8.47 2.39 -13.27
CA ASP A 106 -7.28 1.53 -13.12
C ASP A 106 -6.99 1.28 -11.62
N VAL A 107 -7.20 2.28 -10.78
CA VAL A 107 -7.09 2.12 -9.32
C VAL A 107 -8.24 1.26 -8.77
N GLU A 108 -9.47 1.53 -9.22
CA GLU A 108 -10.66 0.72 -8.87
C GLU A 108 -10.45 -0.75 -9.26
N ARG A 109 -9.86 -1.04 -10.43
CA ARG A 109 -9.53 -2.41 -10.84
C ARG A 109 -8.60 -3.11 -9.84
N VAL A 110 -7.68 -2.38 -9.21
CA VAL A 110 -6.78 -2.94 -8.20
C VAL A 110 -7.51 -3.18 -6.88
N VAL A 111 -8.23 -2.19 -6.36
CA VAL A 111 -8.80 -2.26 -5.00
C VAL A 111 -10.17 -2.93 -4.92
N PHE A 112 -10.91 -2.96 -6.03
CA PHE A 112 -12.23 -3.62 -6.17
C PHE A 112 -12.18 -4.77 -7.18
N GLY A 113 -10.98 -5.21 -7.55
CA GLY A 113 -10.77 -6.34 -8.45
C GLY A 113 -11.16 -7.70 -7.85
N PRO A 114 -11.38 -8.71 -8.69
CA PRO A 114 -11.74 -10.06 -8.24
C PRO A 114 -10.71 -10.70 -7.30
N GLU A 115 -9.45 -10.27 -7.34
CA GLU A 115 -8.38 -10.76 -6.48
C GLU A 115 -8.67 -10.42 -5.01
N LEU A 116 -8.90 -9.15 -4.71
CA LEU A 116 -9.21 -8.71 -3.34
C LEU A 116 -10.62 -9.09 -2.91
N LEU A 117 -11.63 -8.89 -3.77
CA LEU A 117 -13.01 -9.23 -3.42
C LEU A 117 -13.13 -10.73 -3.15
N GLY A 118 -12.56 -11.58 -4.01
CA GLY A 118 -12.55 -13.02 -3.83
C GLY A 118 -11.76 -13.47 -2.61
N PHE A 119 -10.64 -12.80 -2.29
CA PHE A 119 -9.89 -13.05 -1.07
C PHE A 119 -10.73 -12.79 0.17
N TYR A 120 -11.35 -11.62 0.29
CA TYR A 120 -12.17 -11.29 1.45
C TYR A 120 -13.43 -12.16 1.56
N GLN A 121 -14.06 -12.52 0.44
CA GLN A 121 -15.18 -13.48 0.43
C GLN A 121 -14.77 -14.84 1.00
N ARG A 122 -13.61 -15.37 0.62
CA ARG A 122 -13.10 -16.64 1.16
C ARG A 122 -12.68 -16.50 2.63
N LEU A 123 -12.01 -15.39 2.98
CA LEU A 123 -11.55 -15.13 4.33
C LEU A 123 -12.70 -15.05 5.33
N PHE A 124 -13.80 -14.38 4.97
CA PHE A 124 -14.95 -14.17 5.86
C PHE A 124 -16.13 -15.12 5.61
N GLY A 125 -16.06 -15.97 4.58
CA GLY A 125 -17.07 -17.00 4.31
C GLY A 125 -18.43 -16.44 3.88
N GLY A 126 -18.47 -15.24 3.30
CA GLY A 126 -19.74 -14.59 2.95
C GLY A 126 -19.59 -13.36 2.05
N PRO A 127 -20.71 -12.67 1.78
CA PRO A 127 -20.70 -11.42 1.02
C PRO A 127 -19.86 -10.36 1.73
N ILE A 128 -19.19 -9.52 0.94
CA ILE A 128 -18.34 -8.43 1.42
C ILE A 128 -18.78 -7.10 0.80
N ARG A 129 -18.41 -6.01 1.47
CA ARG A 129 -18.60 -4.65 0.99
C ARG A 129 -17.33 -3.87 1.27
N HIS A 130 -16.79 -3.24 0.23
CA HIS A 130 -15.70 -2.30 0.37
C HIS A 130 -16.26 -0.90 0.66
N PHE A 131 -15.42 0.02 1.13
CA PHE A 131 -15.76 1.43 1.15
C PHE A 131 -15.86 1.96 -0.28
N ASP A 132 -16.78 2.90 -0.51
CA ASP A 132 -16.97 3.52 -1.84
C ASP A 132 -15.90 4.55 -2.18
N TYR A 133 -15.10 4.96 -1.18
CA TYR A 133 -14.08 5.99 -1.31
C TYR A 133 -12.68 5.40 -1.20
N ILE A 134 -11.79 5.84 -2.10
CA ILE A 134 -10.39 5.40 -2.13
C ILE A 134 -9.49 6.53 -1.59
N TRP A 135 -8.84 6.31 -0.45
CA TRP A 135 -7.91 7.29 0.11
C TRP A 135 -6.52 7.19 -0.53
N ALA A 136 -6.34 7.81 -1.68
CA ALA A 136 -5.02 7.98 -2.28
C ALA A 136 -4.20 9.04 -1.51
N ARG A 137 -2.91 8.75 -1.34
CA ARG A 137 -1.91 9.66 -0.78
C ARG A 137 -0.70 9.67 -1.72
N SER A 138 -0.47 10.80 -2.36
CA SER A 138 0.80 11.14 -2.99
C SER A 138 1.63 11.90 -1.96
N LEU A 139 2.78 11.34 -1.60
CA LEU A 139 3.71 11.98 -0.67
C LEU A 139 4.94 12.42 -1.46
N GLY A 140 5.31 13.69 -1.32
CA GLY A 140 6.61 14.18 -1.78
C GLY A 140 7.75 13.68 -0.90
N ARG A 141 8.97 14.14 -1.18
CA ARG A 141 10.07 13.98 -0.21
C ARG A 141 9.72 14.81 1.03
N GLY A 142 9.68 14.14 2.19
CA GLY A 142 9.58 14.78 3.49
C GLY A 142 10.84 15.56 3.84
#